data_AF-A0A0S4N4H4-F1
#
_entry.id   AF-A0A0S4N4H4-F1
#
_cell.length_a   1.000
_cell.length_b   1.000
_cell.length_c   1.000
_cell.angle_alpha   90.00
_cell.angle_beta   90.00
_cell.angle_gamma   90.00
#
_symmetry.space_group_name_H-M   'P 1'
#
loop_
_entity.id
_entity.type
_entity.pdbx_description
1 polymer ?
#
loop_
_entity_poly.entity_id
_entity_poly.type
_entity_poly.pdbx_seq_one_letter_code
_entity_poly.pdbx_strand_id
1 'polypeptide(L)'
;MNAMHRTSMGNDADPINILLADLQMGLIDGYMGLTMATELSDVLFGTPKPIRSFANLATIKPEYVNIAVHGHNPLLSEKIVEWADKLNEKAKSLGAKGINIVGICCTGNEVLMRHGIPLAGNEFQAELAIVTGALDAMVVDYQCIWPILADVASCYHTKLITTMPFVKIPGAMHLEYSPEKADEVAKQVIETALEAYTRRDPSRVYIPDGAEEIIAGFSVEALLEVLKKINSDDPLKPLIDNIVNGNIFGVVAIVGCPNPKTRRLAFTERMIKGLLKNNVLVIVTGCIAHIAGQAGFLNPNKVDSFEVGNGLKQVLKALGNVAGLNSLPVAIHMGSCVDNSRIGVLLKALSERLGLKVSDLPVVASAPELISEKAISIGTWALALGVTVHVCPPPRVLGGPKVREVLTKELKSITGGEAYVECDPELAVKGILDRIRQKRIALNLPVPEAVVI
;
A
#
# COMPACT_ATOMS: atom_id res chain seq x y z
N MET A 1 20.78 2.38 16.05
CA MET A 1 21.74 3.17 16.88
C MET A 1 22.95 3.61 16.08
N ASN A 2 23.67 2.70 15.40
CA ASN A 2 24.86 3.04 14.60
C ASN A 2 24.62 4.13 13.55
N ALA A 3 23.48 4.09 12.84
CA ALA A 3 23.14 5.14 11.88
C ALA A 3 23.08 6.54 12.51
N MET A 4 22.48 6.67 13.70
CA MET A 4 22.40 7.95 14.42
C MET A 4 23.76 8.40 14.97
N HIS A 5 24.62 7.47 15.42
CA HIS A 5 25.97 7.81 15.86
C HIS A 5 26.83 8.28 14.68
N ARG A 6 26.74 7.57 13.55
CA ARG A 6 27.45 7.88 12.32
C ARG A 6 27.17 9.30 11.82
N THR A 7 25.91 9.75 11.91
CA THR A 7 25.46 11.06 11.43
C THR A 7 25.55 12.18 12.48
N SER A 8 26.07 11.90 13.68
CA SER A 8 26.27 12.94 14.70
C SER A 8 27.52 13.78 14.41
N MET A 9 27.62 14.93 15.07
CA MET A 9 28.71 15.90 14.86
C MET A 9 30.09 15.25 15.04
N GLY A 10 30.99 15.44 14.07
CA GLY A 10 32.38 14.98 14.12
C GLY A 10 32.59 13.50 13.79
N ASN A 11 31.58 12.80 13.28
CA ASN A 11 31.68 11.39 12.88
C ASN A 11 31.92 11.22 11.37
N ASP A 12 31.16 10.34 10.71
CA ASP A 12 31.42 9.88 9.36
C ASP A 12 31.21 11.03 8.36
N ALA A 13 32.23 11.26 7.54
CA ALA A 13 32.25 12.32 6.54
C ALA A 13 32.55 11.78 5.13
N ASP A 14 32.60 10.45 4.97
CA ASP A 14 32.72 9.81 3.68
C ASP A 14 31.31 9.52 3.11
N PRO A 15 30.90 10.17 2.01
CA PRO A 15 29.58 9.96 1.43
C PRO A 15 29.35 8.52 0.95
N ILE A 16 30.38 7.79 0.52
CA ILE A 16 30.24 6.40 0.09
C ILE A 16 29.97 5.51 1.30
N ASN A 17 30.74 5.70 2.37
CA ASN A 17 30.56 4.93 3.60
C ASN A 17 29.15 5.14 4.17
N ILE A 18 28.67 6.39 4.22
CA ILE A 18 27.31 6.74 4.67
C ILE A 18 26.26 6.05 3.80
N LEU A 19 26.35 6.13 2.47
CA LEU A 19 25.38 5.52 1.56
C LEU A 19 25.36 3.99 1.66
N LEU A 20 26.51 3.35 1.87
CA LEU A 20 26.56 1.91 2.13
C LEU A 20 25.84 1.54 3.44
N ALA A 21 25.98 2.37 4.48
CA ALA A 21 25.23 2.18 5.71
C ALA A 21 23.73 2.40 5.53
N ASP A 22 23.32 3.35 4.69
CA ASP A 22 21.91 3.54 4.34
C ASP A 22 21.34 2.29 3.66
N LEU A 23 22.05 1.71 2.69
CA LEU A 23 21.65 0.45 2.06
C LEU A 23 21.53 -0.69 3.10
N GLN A 24 22.49 -0.78 4.03
CA GLN A 24 22.42 -1.75 5.12
C GLN A 24 21.21 -1.52 6.02
N MET A 25 20.88 -0.27 6.35
CA MET A 25 19.69 0.05 7.14
C MET A 25 18.40 -0.29 6.39
N GLY A 26 18.36 -0.02 5.07
CA GLY A 26 17.25 -0.44 4.21
C GLY A 26 17.06 -1.96 4.22
N LEU A 27 18.14 -2.74 4.15
CA LEU A 27 18.08 -4.20 4.27
C LEU A 27 17.54 -4.65 5.64
N ILE A 28 17.95 -4.01 6.73
CA ILE A 28 17.43 -4.29 8.07
C ILE A 28 15.93 -3.97 8.15
N ASP A 29 15.50 -2.81 7.66
CA ASP A 29 14.10 -2.44 7.60
C ASP A 29 13.29 -3.44 6.76
N GLY A 30 13.72 -3.75 5.54
CA GLY A 30 13.02 -4.68 4.65
C GLY A 30 12.93 -6.12 5.17
N TYR A 31 14.06 -6.70 5.59
CA TYR A 31 14.10 -8.10 6.05
C TYR A 31 13.70 -8.26 7.51
N MET A 32 14.28 -7.50 8.44
CA MET A 32 13.99 -7.66 9.87
C MET A 32 12.75 -6.88 10.31
N GLY A 33 12.42 -5.77 9.67
CA GLY A 33 11.24 -4.97 10.00
C GLY A 33 9.99 -5.47 9.27
N LEU A 34 9.94 -5.22 7.95
CA LEU A 34 8.78 -5.45 7.12
C LEU A 34 8.43 -6.93 7.00
N THR A 35 9.40 -7.79 6.67
CA THR A 35 9.13 -9.23 6.52
C THR A 35 8.69 -9.85 7.85
N MET A 36 9.37 -9.53 8.96
CA MET A 36 8.95 -10.00 10.28
C MET A 36 7.52 -9.54 10.63
N ALA A 37 7.18 -8.27 10.39
CA ALA A 37 5.85 -7.76 10.67
C ALA A 37 4.78 -8.47 9.84
N THR A 38 5.01 -8.68 8.55
CA THR A 38 4.09 -9.40 7.67
C THR A 38 3.93 -10.86 8.09
N GLU A 39 5.02 -11.59 8.32
CA GLU A 39 4.99 -13.01 8.72
C GLU A 39 4.29 -13.21 10.06
N LEU A 40 4.62 -12.39 11.07
CA LEU A 40 3.98 -12.48 12.38
C LEU A 40 2.49 -12.12 12.31
N SER A 41 2.12 -11.12 11.50
CA SER A 41 0.71 -10.77 11.30
C SER A 41 -0.05 -11.90 10.61
N ASP A 42 0.56 -12.59 9.65
CA ASP A 42 -0.06 -13.73 8.99
C ASP A 42 -0.19 -14.95 9.91
N VAL A 43 0.80 -15.20 10.78
CA VAL A 43 0.71 -16.25 11.80
C VAL A 43 -0.40 -15.97 12.80
N LEU A 44 -0.56 -14.71 13.23
CA LEU A 44 -1.54 -14.33 14.25
C LEU A 44 -2.96 -14.19 13.69
N PHE A 45 -3.10 -13.64 12.50
CA PHE A 45 -4.39 -13.19 11.95
C PHE A 45 -4.79 -13.91 10.66
N GLY A 46 -3.92 -14.77 10.14
CA GLY A 46 -4.12 -15.52 8.90
C GLY A 46 -3.51 -14.83 7.69
N THR A 47 -2.98 -15.64 6.77
CA THR A 47 -2.47 -15.17 5.48
C THR A 47 -3.63 -14.69 4.60
N PRO A 48 -3.54 -13.47 4.02
CA PRO A 48 -4.57 -12.93 3.14
C PRO A 48 -4.93 -13.85 1.96
N LYS A 49 -6.21 -13.84 1.59
CA LYS A 49 -6.77 -14.52 0.41
C LYS A 49 -7.65 -13.55 -0.37
N PRO A 50 -7.87 -13.76 -1.69
CA PRO A 50 -8.66 -12.84 -2.50
C PRO A 50 -10.03 -12.57 -1.89
N ILE A 51 -10.32 -11.29 -1.64
CA ILE A 51 -11.52 -10.87 -0.90
C ILE A 51 -12.14 -9.63 -1.54
N ARG A 52 -13.47 -9.62 -1.62
CA ARG A 52 -14.26 -8.50 -2.16
C ARG A 52 -14.51 -7.47 -1.06
N SER A 53 -14.39 -6.20 -1.40
CA SER A 53 -14.74 -5.09 -0.52
C SER A 53 -15.09 -3.83 -1.32
N PHE A 54 -15.09 -2.67 -0.67
CA PHE A 54 -15.34 -1.37 -1.28
C PHE A 54 -14.31 -0.34 -0.81
N ALA A 55 -14.02 0.65 -1.66
CA ALA A 55 -13.20 1.80 -1.33
C ALA A 55 -13.99 3.10 -1.56
N ASN A 56 -13.51 4.21 -0.96
CA ASN A 56 -14.05 5.59 -0.97
C ASN A 56 -14.74 5.97 0.35
N LEU A 57 -14.80 7.27 0.66
CA LEU A 57 -15.53 7.85 1.80
C LEU A 57 -17.01 7.44 1.82
N ALA A 58 -17.58 7.13 0.66
CA ALA A 58 -18.93 6.56 0.49
C ALA A 58 -19.16 5.22 1.24
N THR A 59 -18.10 4.60 1.76
CA THR A 59 -18.18 3.40 2.61
C THR A 59 -18.63 3.71 4.04
N ILE A 60 -18.53 4.98 4.46
CA ILE A 60 -19.16 5.51 5.68
C ILE A 60 -20.66 5.58 5.44
N LYS A 61 -21.49 5.16 6.40
CA LYS A 61 -22.95 5.07 6.22
C LYS A 61 -23.69 5.87 7.28
N PRO A 62 -24.65 6.74 6.90
CA PRO A 62 -25.31 7.63 7.86
C PRO A 62 -26.11 6.87 8.93
N GLU A 63 -26.59 5.67 8.59
CA GLU A 63 -27.46 4.85 9.44
C GLU A 63 -26.69 3.83 10.30
N TYR A 64 -25.36 3.90 10.32
CA TYR A 64 -24.50 3.01 11.09
C TYR A 64 -23.65 3.80 12.08
N VAL A 65 -23.18 3.12 13.12
CA VAL A 65 -22.11 3.61 13.99
C VAL A 65 -20.80 3.44 13.23
N ASN A 66 -20.19 4.53 12.75
CA ASN A 66 -19.02 4.46 11.89
C ASN A 66 -17.73 4.62 12.71
N ILE A 67 -16.85 3.65 12.59
CA ILE A 67 -15.57 3.62 13.31
C ILE A 67 -14.45 3.43 12.31
N ALA A 68 -13.53 4.39 12.24
CA ALA A 68 -12.34 4.30 11.41
C ALA A 68 -11.19 3.70 12.22
N VAL A 69 -10.61 2.59 11.73
CA VAL A 69 -9.30 2.11 12.18
C VAL A 69 -8.24 2.78 11.30
N HIS A 70 -7.41 3.64 11.91
CA HIS A 70 -6.41 4.43 11.20
C HIS A 70 -5.02 4.26 11.81
N GLY A 71 -4.01 4.01 10.97
CA GLY A 71 -2.64 3.81 11.44
C GLY A 71 -2.03 2.57 10.79
N HIS A 72 -1.34 1.71 11.55
CA HIS A 72 -0.43 0.71 10.94
C HIS A 72 -0.48 -0.72 11.48
N ASN A 73 -0.67 -0.92 12.77
CA ASN A 73 -0.52 -2.21 13.41
C ASN A 73 -1.88 -2.94 13.47
N PRO A 74 -1.97 -4.21 13.00
CA PRO A 74 -3.21 -4.96 13.07
C PRO A 74 -3.61 -5.38 14.48
N LEU A 75 -2.69 -5.41 15.46
CA LEU A 75 -2.94 -5.95 16.80
C LEU A 75 -4.22 -5.41 17.47
N LEU A 76 -4.47 -4.10 17.37
CA LEU A 76 -5.68 -3.50 17.93
C LEU A 76 -6.85 -3.47 16.93
N SER A 77 -6.61 -3.24 15.65
CA SER A 77 -7.70 -3.16 14.66
C SER A 77 -8.42 -4.50 14.48
N GLU A 78 -7.69 -5.63 14.56
CA GLU A 78 -8.24 -6.99 14.60
C GLU A 78 -9.21 -7.17 15.78
N LYS A 79 -8.83 -6.70 16.97
CA LYS A 79 -9.70 -6.75 18.16
C LYS A 79 -10.90 -5.82 18.04
N ILE A 80 -10.75 -4.67 17.37
CA ILE A 80 -11.86 -3.75 17.12
C ILE A 80 -12.89 -4.39 16.18
N VAL A 81 -12.45 -5.10 15.14
CA VAL A 81 -13.35 -5.88 14.27
C VAL A 81 -14.10 -6.93 15.09
N GLU A 82 -13.40 -7.70 15.93
CA GLU A 82 -14.02 -8.72 16.79
C GLU A 82 -15.06 -8.11 17.77
N TRP A 83 -14.74 -6.98 18.40
CA TRP A 83 -15.64 -6.34 19.37
C TRP A 83 -16.80 -5.60 18.72
N ALA A 84 -16.65 -5.13 17.49
CA ALA A 84 -17.74 -4.57 16.70
C ALA A 84 -18.85 -5.62 16.51
N ASP A 85 -18.49 -6.87 16.19
CA ASP A 85 -19.46 -7.95 16.09
C ASP A 85 -20.15 -8.25 17.42
N LYS A 86 -19.37 -8.33 18.51
CA LYS A 86 -19.90 -8.60 19.87
C LYS A 86 -20.88 -7.54 20.38
N LEU A 87 -20.72 -6.27 19.96
CA LEU A 87 -21.55 -5.15 20.42
C LEU A 87 -22.52 -4.63 19.34
N ASN A 88 -22.68 -5.34 18.23
CA ASN A 88 -23.55 -4.92 17.13
C ASN A 88 -25.03 -4.78 17.55
N GLU A 89 -25.53 -5.67 18.41
CA GLU A 89 -26.91 -5.57 18.94
C GLU A 89 -27.10 -4.34 19.84
N LYS A 90 -26.05 -3.92 20.55
CA LYS A 90 -26.08 -2.67 21.33
C LYS A 90 -26.21 -1.45 20.41
N ALA A 91 -25.50 -1.43 19.28
CA ALA A 91 -25.69 -0.38 18.26
C ALA A 91 -27.13 -0.32 17.74
N LYS A 92 -27.73 -1.48 17.46
CA LYS A 92 -29.13 -1.56 17.02
C LYS A 92 -30.11 -1.03 18.05
N SER A 93 -29.88 -1.31 19.33
CA SER A 93 -30.71 -0.78 20.42
C SER A 93 -30.65 0.75 20.56
N LEU A 94 -29.60 1.39 20.02
CA LEU A 94 -29.41 2.84 19.96
C LEU A 94 -29.95 3.46 18.65
N GLY A 95 -30.64 2.68 17.81
CA GLY A 95 -31.26 3.16 16.58
C GLY A 95 -30.34 3.15 15.35
N ALA A 96 -29.13 2.57 15.43
CA ALA A 96 -28.32 2.30 14.24
C ALA A 96 -28.75 1.00 13.55
N LYS A 97 -28.39 0.80 12.27
CA LYS A 97 -28.53 -0.50 11.60
C LYS A 97 -27.47 -1.51 12.04
N GLY A 98 -26.38 -1.03 12.62
CA GLY A 98 -25.28 -1.81 13.16
C GLY A 98 -24.01 -0.96 13.30
N ILE A 99 -22.89 -1.64 13.51
CA ILE A 99 -21.55 -1.04 13.51
C ILE A 99 -20.93 -1.19 12.12
N ASN A 100 -20.33 -0.13 11.62
CA ASN A 100 -19.62 -0.08 10.34
C ASN A 100 -18.16 0.28 10.60
N ILE A 101 -17.27 -0.70 10.50
CA ILE A 101 -15.82 -0.47 10.56
C ILE A 101 -15.34 -0.08 9.15
N VAL A 102 -14.53 0.96 9.07
CA VAL A 102 -13.85 1.40 7.83
C VAL A 102 -12.36 1.55 8.08
N GLY A 103 -11.56 1.22 7.07
CA GLY A 103 -10.10 1.30 7.13
C GLY A 103 -9.55 2.63 6.60
N ILE A 104 -8.55 3.19 7.28
CA ILE A 104 -7.73 4.31 6.78
C ILE A 104 -6.24 3.98 6.92
N CYS A 105 -5.48 4.20 5.85
CA CYS A 105 -4.03 3.88 5.79
C CYS A 105 -3.76 2.37 5.99
N CYS A 106 -2.62 1.99 6.58
CA CYS A 106 -2.09 0.63 6.56
C CYS A 106 -2.89 -0.35 7.42
N THR A 107 -3.27 0.01 8.66
CA THR A 107 -4.10 -0.88 9.49
C THR A 107 -5.46 -1.13 8.84
N GLY A 108 -5.97 -0.17 8.05
CA GLY A 108 -7.11 -0.36 7.18
C GLY A 108 -6.86 -1.40 6.08
N ASN A 109 -5.68 -1.38 5.44
CA ASN A 109 -5.30 -2.44 4.51
C ASN A 109 -5.17 -3.80 5.21
N GLU A 110 -4.66 -3.87 6.44
CA GLU A 110 -4.53 -5.14 7.16
C GLU A 110 -5.89 -5.82 7.36
N VAL A 111 -6.89 -5.08 7.88
CA VAL A 111 -8.23 -5.63 8.09
C VAL A 111 -9.03 -5.78 6.79
N LEU A 112 -8.72 -5.03 5.74
CA LEU A 112 -9.23 -5.29 4.39
C LEU A 112 -8.75 -6.65 3.89
N MET A 113 -7.45 -6.89 3.95
CA MET A 113 -6.80 -8.07 3.36
C MET A 113 -7.23 -9.38 4.03
N ARG A 114 -7.70 -9.33 5.28
CA ARG A 114 -8.12 -10.50 6.06
C ARG A 114 -9.63 -10.63 6.25
N HIS A 115 -10.34 -9.51 6.42
CA HIS A 115 -11.77 -9.51 6.79
C HIS A 115 -12.66 -8.79 5.76
N GLY A 116 -12.10 -8.20 4.72
CA GLY A 116 -12.87 -7.48 3.70
C GLY A 116 -13.45 -6.15 4.20
N ILE A 117 -12.89 -5.59 5.28
CA ILE A 117 -13.29 -4.27 5.79
C ILE A 117 -13.07 -3.20 4.71
N PRO A 118 -14.08 -2.36 4.41
CA PRO A 118 -13.99 -1.35 3.36
C PRO A 118 -13.01 -0.23 3.70
N LEU A 119 -12.38 0.36 2.67
CA LEU A 119 -11.43 1.47 2.82
C LEU A 119 -12.12 2.82 2.65
N ALA A 120 -12.20 3.62 3.72
CA ALA A 120 -12.72 4.99 3.63
C ALA A 120 -11.73 5.92 2.91
N GLY A 121 -10.42 5.77 3.16
CA GLY A 121 -9.41 6.57 2.47
C GLY A 121 -8.00 6.41 3.00
N ASN A 122 -7.05 7.12 2.40
CA ASN A 122 -5.67 7.18 2.87
C ASN A 122 -5.48 8.27 3.95
N GLU A 123 -4.26 8.43 4.44
CA GLU A 123 -3.93 9.42 5.48
C GLU A 123 -4.27 10.86 5.07
N PHE A 124 -4.16 11.21 3.78
CA PHE A 124 -4.49 12.54 3.28
C PHE A 124 -6.00 12.79 3.25
N GLN A 125 -6.81 11.75 3.39
CA GLN A 125 -8.27 11.81 3.44
C GLN A 125 -8.82 11.57 4.85
N ALA A 126 -7.96 11.39 5.87
CA ALA A 126 -8.41 11.12 7.24
C ALA A 126 -9.26 12.27 7.81
N GLU A 127 -8.87 13.53 7.56
CA GLU A 127 -9.67 14.70 7.95
C GLU A 127 -11.02 14.72 7.21
N LEU A 128 -11.03 14.35 5.92
CA LEU A 128 -12.24 14.31 5.11
C LEU A 128 -13.23 13.26 5.61
N ALA A 129 -12.75 12.13 6.15
CA ALA A 129 -13.60 11.14 6.79
C ALA A 129 -14.34 11.71 8.01
N ILE A 130 -13.67 12.53 8.83
CA ILE A 130 -14.31 13.25 9.96
C ILE A 130 -15.30 14.28 9.44
N VAL A 131 -14.89 15.07 8.43
CA VAL A 131 -15.69 16.16 7.85
C VAL A 131 -16.98 15.68 7.19
N THR A 132 -17.12 14.38 6.88
CA THR A 132 -18.42 13.83 6.49
C THR A 132 -19.52 14.04 7.54
N GLY A 133 -19.15 14.33 8.79
CA GLY A 133 -20.08 14.46 9.90
C GLY A 133 -20.72 13.15 10.34
N ALA A 134 -20.33 12.01 9.75
CA ALA A 134 -20.88 10.69 10.03
C ALA A 134 -19.89 9.75 10.74
N LEU A 135 -18.64 10.14 10.94
CA LEU A 135 -17.66 9.31 11.64
C LEU A 135 -17.81 9.48 13.17
N ASP A 136 -18.07 8.42 13.93
CA ASP A 136 -18.28 8.52 15.38
C ASP A 136 -17.00 8.37 16.16
N ALA A 137 -16.10 7.51 15.70
CA ALA A 137 -14.79 7.35 16.28
C ALA A 137 -13.73 7.13 15.21
N MET A 138 -12.55 7.68 15.46
CA MET A 138 -11.33 7.35 14.75
C MET A 138 -10.33 6.87 15.79
N VAL A 139 -9.99 5.58 15.75
CA VAL A 139 -9.02 4.97 16.64
C VAL A 139 -7.68 4.86 15.92
N VAL A 140 -6.64 5.34 16.59
CA VAL A 140 -5.29 5.48 16.02
C VAL A 140 -4.22 4.86 16.89
N ASP A 141 -3.22 4.27 16.24
CA ASP A 141 -2.01 3.76 16.88
C ASP A 141 -0.81 4.71 16.69
N TYR A 142 -0.04 4.54 15.62
CA TYR A 142 1.16 5.30 15.29
C TYR A 142 1.35 5.43 13.77
N GLN A 143 2.18 6.41 13.39
CA GLN A 143 2.64 6.70 12.03
C GLN A 143 1.54 7.15 11.05
N CYS A 144 1.87 8.12 10.19
CA CYS A 144 0.98 8.70 9.17
C CYS A 144 -0.37 9.22 9.71
N ILE A 145 -0.47 9.54 11.00
CA ILE A 145 -1.63 10.16 11.62
C ILE A 145 -1.33 11.65 11.75
N TRP A 146 -2.12 12.48 11.08
CA TRP A 146 -1.92 13.92 11.10
C TRP A 146 -2.47 14.48 12.44
N PRO A 147 -1.66 15.16 13.27
CA PRO A 147 -2.10 15.55 14.61
C PRO A 147 -3.24 16.58 14.60
N ILE A 148 -3.40 17.31 13.49
CA ILE A 148 -4.53 18.23 13.24
C ILE A 148 -5.91 17.54 13.32
N LEU A 149 -5.96 16.21 13.21
CA LEU A 149 -7.19 15.44 13.37
C LEU A 149 -7.89 15.72 14.71
N ALA A 150 -7.17 16.09 15.77
CA ALA A 150 -7.78 16.45 17.05
C ALA A 150 -8.61 17.75 16.94
N ASP A 151 -8.07 18.76 16.26
CA ASP A 151 -8.76 20.03 16.02
C ASP A 151 -9.97 19.80 15.11
N VAL A 152 -9.82 19.02 14.03
CA VAL A 152 -10.93 18.68 13.13
C VAL A 152 -12.02 17.89 13.87
N ALA A 153 -11.65 16.89 14.67
CA ALA A 153 -12.60 16.10 15.46
C ALA A 153 -13.38 16.96 16.48
N SER A 154 -12.74 17.98 17.06
CA SER A 154 -13.38 18.89 18.02
C SER A 154 -14.54 19.70 17.43
N CYS A 155 -14.56 19.88 16.10
CA CYS A 155 -15.64 20.55 15.38
C CYS A 155 -16.87 19.65 15.16
N TYR A 156 -16.78 18.35 15.46
CA TYR A 156 -17.81 17.34 15.26
C TYR A 156 -18.04 16.52 16.56
N HIS A 157 -18.90 15.50 16.49
CA HIS A 157 -19.12 14.58 17.61
C HIS A 157 -18.06 13.45 17.67
N THR A 158 -17.23 13.34 16.63
CA THR A 158 -16.22 12.29 16.45
C THR A 158 -15.25 12.23 17.62
N LYS A 159 -14.99 11.02 18.12
CA LYS A 159 -13.97 10.74 19.12
C LYS A 159 -12.68 10.27 18.46
N LEU A 160 -11.66 11.12 18.48
CA LEU A 160 -10.30 10.71 18.15
C LEU A 160 -9.68 10.01 19.36
N ILE A 161 -9.24 8.77 19.18
CA ILE A 161 -8.75 7.91 20.25
C ILE A 161 -7.33 7.44 19.93
N THR A 162 -6.34 7.94 20.66
CA THR A 162 -4.95 7.46 20.60
C THR A 162 -4.74 6.29 21.53
N THR A 163 -3.88 5.35 21.15
CA THR A 163 -3.78 4.06 21.87
C THR A 163 -2.37 3.69 22.31
N MET A 164 -1.33 4.27 21.71
CA MET A 164 0.05 3.90 22.00
C MET A 164 0.65 4.82 23.06
N PRO A 165 1.29 4.32 24.14
CA PRO A 165 1.76 5.15 25.23
C PRO A 165 2.82 6.18 24.80
N PHE A 166 3.54 5.90 23.71
CA PHE A 166 4.58 6.76 23.13
C PHE A 166 4.10 7.59 21.93
N VAL A 167 2.81 7.51 21.54
CA VAL A 167 2.21 8.36 20.49
C VAL A 167 0.87 8.90 20.99
N LYS A 168 0.88 10.16 21.42
CA LYS A 168 -0.31 10.87 21.91
C LYS A 168 -0.52 12.16 21.10
N ILE A 169 -1.78 12.58 21.00
CA ILE A 169 -2.18 13.81 20.30
C ILE A 169 -2.97 14.66 21.30
N PRO A 170 -2.53 15.88 21.64
CA PRO A 170 -3.31 16.79 22.47
C PRO A 170 -4.73 16.98 21.93
N GLY A 171 -5.74 16.99 22.81
CA GLY A 171 -7.15 17.08 22.43
C GLY A 171 -7.80 15.74 22.05
N ALA A 172 -7.03 14.69 21.79
CA ALA A 172 -7.56 13.34 21.60
C ALA A 172 -7.82 12.64 22.94
N MET A 173 -8.77 11.72 22.96
CA MET A 173 -8.89 10.73 24.04
C MET A 173 -7.69 9.78 23.97
N HIS A 174 -7.23 9.30 25.11
CA HIS A 174 -6.17 8.30 25.18
C HIS A 174 -6.64 7.05 25.91
N LEU A 175 -6.70 5.93 25.20
CA LEU A 175 -7.00 4.60 25.74
C LEU A 175 -5.77 3.72 25.54
N GLU A 176 -4.90 3.68 26.54
CA GLU A 176 -3.61 3.01 26.44
C GLU A 176 -3.77 1.50 26.18
N TYR A 177 -3.23 1.05 25.05
CA TYR A 177 -3.24 -0.33 24.60
C TYR A 177 -2.00 -1.09 25.09
N SER A 178 -2.23 -2.32 25.56
CA SER A 178 -1.23 -3.38 25.64
C SER A 178 -1.87 -4.70 25.20
N PRO A 179 -1.08 -5.71 24.77
CA PRO A 179 -1.62 -7.02 24.42
C PRO A 179 -2.51 -7.65 25.50
N GLU A 180 -2.17 -7.46 26.78
CA GLU A 180 -2.92 -7.99 27.92
C GLU A 180 -4.27 -7.29 28.14
N LYS A 181 -4.42 -6.05 27.66
CA LYS A 181 -5.63 -5.23 27.77
C LYS A 181 -6.38 -5.10 26.45
N ALA A 182 -6.01 -5.87 25.44
CA ALA A 182 -6.49 -5.69 24.07
C ALA A 182 -8.04 -5.76 23.98
N ASP A 183 -8.66 -6.71 24.67
CA ASP A 183 -10.12 -6.85 24.75
C ASP A 183 -10.80 -5.68 25.47
N GLU A 184 -10.23 -5.25 26.59
CA GLU A 184 -10.75 -4.14 27.38
C GLU A 184 -10.74 -2.84 26.56
N VAL A 185 -9.61 -2.54 25.91
CA VAL A 185 -9.43 -1.32 25.12
C VAL A 185 -10.32 -1.35 23.88
N ALA A 186 -10.38 -2.47 23.15
CA ALA A 186 -11.26 -2.60 21.99
C ALA A 186 -12.73 -2.40 22.37
N LYS A 187 -13.18 -3.02 23.47
CA LYS A 187 -14.54 -2.79 24.01
C LYS A 187 -14.80 -1.31 24.30
N GLN A 188 -13.88 -0.64 25.01
CA GLN A 188 -14.02 0.78 25.36
C GLN A 188 -14.06 1.67 24.12
N VAL A 189 -13.29 1.36 23.07
CA VAL A 189 -13.35 2.07 21.78
C VAL A 189 -14.73 1.96 21.16
N ILE A 190 -15.29 0.74 21.08
CA ILE A 190 -16.63 0.53 20.53
C ILE A 190 -17.69 1.26 21.38
N GLU A 191 -17.62 1.17 22.71
CA GLU A 191 -18.57 1.86 23.60
C GLU A 191 -18.50 3.39 23.47
N THR A 192 -17.29 3.93 23.30
CA THR A 192 -17.07 5.36 23.02
C THR A 192 -17.70 5.79 21.70
N ALA A 193 -17.58 4.96 20.65
CA ALA A 193 -18.20 5.22 19.36
C ALA A 193 -19.72 5.17 19.42
N LEU A 194 -20.29 4.21 20.16
CA LEU A 194 -21.73 4.09 20.39
C LEU A 194 -22.28 5.34 21.09
N GLU A 195 -21.58 5.86 22.09
CA GLU A 195 -21.96 7.11 22.77
C GLU A 195 -21.80 8.35 21.87
N ALA A 196 -20.80 8.35 20.99
CA ALA A 196 -20.64 9.42 20.01
C ALA A 196 -21.77 9.43 18.97
N TYR A 197 -22.22 8.25 18.51
CA TYR A 197 -23.34 8.12 17.58
C TYR A 197 -24.61 8.80 18.09
N THR A 198 -24.95 8.66 19.38
CA THR A 198 -26.17 9.28 19.95
C THR A 198 -26.10 10.81 20.02
N ARG A 199 -24.92 11.40 19.82
CA ARG A 199 -24.70 12.86 19.76
C ARG A 199 -24.51 13.37 18.33
N ARG A 200 -24.50 12.49 17.33
CA ARG A 200 -24.34 12.87 15.93
C ARG A 200 -25.46 13.81 15.54
N ASP A 201 -25.11 14.93 14.91
CA ASP A 201 -26.07 15.87 14.32
C ASP A 201 -26.37 15.44 12.88
N PRO A 202 -27.56 14.88 12.59
CA PRO A 202 -27.88 14.40 11.25
C PRO A 202 -27.89 15.52 10.19
N SER A 203 -28.10 16.78 10.60
CA SER A 203 -28.13 17.92 9.67
C SER A 203 -26.73 18.30 9.14
N ARG A 204 -25.68 17.82 9.82
CA ARG A 204 -24.28 18.05 9.44
C ARG A 204 -23.66 16.87 8.67
N VAL A 205 -24.44 15.83 8.41
CA VAL A 205 -23.97 14.66 7.67
C VAL A 205 -23.98 14.94 6.17
N TYR A 206 -22.80 14.83 5.56
CA TYR A 206 -22.62 14.84 4.12
C TYR A 206 -21.59 13.77 3.73
N ILE A 207 -22.06 12.70 3.10
CA ILE A 207 -21.20 11.62 2.61
C ILE A 207 -21.22 11.68 1.09
N PRO A 208 -20.05 11.76 0.42
CA PRO A 208 -20.02 11.71 -1.04
C PRO A 208 -20.50 10.34 -1.55
N ASP A 209 -21.16 10.34 -2.71
CA ASP A 209 -21.61 9.10 -3.36
C ASP A 209 -20.47 8.33 -4.03
N GLY A 210 -20.74 7.07 -4.41
CA GLY A 210 -19.89 6.30 -5.32
C GLY A 210 -18.80 5.49 -4.63
N ALA A 211 -19.19 4.54 -3.79
CA ALA A 211 -18.28 3.50 -3.33
C ALA A 211 -17.83 2.63 -4.51
N GLU A 212 -16.53 2.42 -4.63
CA GLU A 212 -15.95 1.62 -5.70
C GLU A 212 -15.74 0.19 -5.21
N GLU A 213 -16.27 -0.80 -5.93
CA GLU A 213 -16.01 -2.21 -5.63
C GLU A 213 -14.53 -2.55 -5.89
N ILE A 214 -13.92 -3.31 -4.99
CA ILE A 214 -12.53 -3.74 -5.10
C ILE A 214 -12.38 -5.24 -4.80
N ILE A 215 -11.36 -5.86 -5.37
CA ILE A 215 -10.80 -7.12 -4.88
C ILE A 215 -9.38 -6.86 -4.36
N ALA A 216 -9.13 -7.28 -3.13
CA ALA A 216 -7.83 -7.25 -2.47
C ALA A 216 -7.43 -8.66 -2.04
N GLY A 217 -6.47 -8.79 -1.11
CA GLY A 217 -6.12 -10.06 -0.50
C GLY A 217 -5.11 -10.89 -1.29
N PHE A 218 -4.35 -10.28 -2.21
CA PHE A 218 -3.34 -10.97 -3.02
C PHE A 218 -2.01 -11.10 -2.27
N SER A 219 -1.93 -12.07 -1.35
CA SER A 219 -0.66 -12.56 -0.80
C SER A 219 0.16 -13.31 -1.86
N VAL A 220 1.42 -13.64 -1.59
CA VAL A 220 2.23 -14.48 -2.50
C VAL A 220 1.61 -15.87 -2.58
N GLU A 221 1.14 -16.38 -1.45
CA GLU A 221 0.44 -17.65 -1.31
C GLU A 221 -0.82 -17.67 -2.18
N ALA A 222 -1.66 -16.63 -2.11
CA ALA A 222 -2.86 -16.51 -2.93
C ALA A 222 -2.53 -16.48 -4.44
N LEU A 223 -1.49 -15.74 -4.82
CA LEU A 223 -1.03 -15.70 -6.22
C LEU A 223 -0.58 -17.09 -6.68
N LEU A 224 0.22 -17.79 -5.86
CA LEU A 224 0.68 -19.14 -6.16
C LEU A 224 -0.47 -20.14 -6.23
N GLU A 225 -1.49 -20.04 -5.37
CA GLU A 225 -2.69 -20.89 -5.43
C GLU A 225 -3.43 -20.74 -6.77
N VAL A 226 -3.58 -19.51 -7.27
CA VAL A 226 -4.20 -19.26 -8.58
C VAL A 226 -3.34 -19.85 -9.71
N LEU A 227 -2.03 -19.60 -9.69
CA LEU A 227 -1.15 -20.07 -10.77
C LEU A 227 -0.97 -21.61 -10.73
N LYS A 228 -1.02 -22.23 -9.55
CA LYS A 228 -0.94 -23.68 -9.36
C LYS A 228 -2.10 -24.42 -10.03
N LYS A 229 -3.27 -23.78 -10.18
CA LYS A 229 -4.40 -24.34 -10.94
C LYS A 229 -4.11 -24.46 -12.44
N ILE A 230 -3.15 -23.69 -12.97
CA ILE A 230 -2.72 -23.72 -14.37
C ILE A 230 -1.54 -24.67 -14.54
N ASN A 231 -0.57 -24.60 -13.63
CA ASN A 231 0.57 -25.49 -13.61
C ASN A 231 0.89 -25.90 -12.17
N SER A 232 0.52 -27.14 -11.82
CA SER A 232 0.68 -27.67 -10.47
C SER A 232 2.13 -27.92 -10.07
N ASP A 233 2.97 -28.29 -11.04
CA ASP A 233 4.35 -28.72 -10.84
C ASP A 233 5.29 -27.53 -10.76
N ASP A 234 4.94 -26.45 -11.45
CA ASP A 234 5.69 -25.20 -11.45
C ASP A 234 4.76 -23.98 -11.49
N PRO A 235 4.22 -23.57 -10.32
CA PRO A 235 3.25 -22.47 -10.24
C PRO A 235 3.78 -21.12 -10.72
N LEU A 236 5.10 -20.89 -10.79
CA LEU A 236 5.62 -19.61 -11.30
C LEU A 236 5.70 -19.58 -12.83
N LYS A 237 5.74 -20.74 -13.48
CA LYS A 237 5.88 -20.84 -14.94
C LYS A 237 4.83 -20.06 -15.73
N PRO A 238 3.53 -20.08 -15.40
CA PRO A 238 2.54 -19.31 -16.16
C PRO A 238 2.81 -17.79 -16.14
N LEU A 239 3.28 -17.24 -15.02
CA LEU A 239 3.66 -15.82 -14.93
C LEU A 239 4.93 -15.55 -15.74
N ILE A 240 5.95 -16.41 -15.58
CA ILE A 240 7.23 -16.31 -16.30
C ILE A 240 7.01 -16.38 -17.82
N ASP A 241 6.23 -17.33 -18.30
CA ASP A 241 5.96 -17.52 -19.73
C ASP A 241 5.30 -16.28 -20.35
N ASN A 242 4.39 -15.62 -19.61
CA ASN A 242 3.77 -14.38 -20.05
C ASN A 242 4.72 -13.18 -20.04
N ILE A 243 5.74 -13.18 -19.17
CA ILE A 243 6.81 -12.18 -19.23
C ILE A 243 7.72 -12.44 -20.44
N VAL A 244 8.12 -13.70 -20.64
CA VAL A 244 9.01 -14.12 -21.73
C VAL A 244 8.39 -13.86 -23.10
N ASN A 245 7.11 -14.22 -23.30
CA ASN A 245 6.43 -14.03 -24.58
C ASN A 245 6.00 -12.57 -24.86
N GLY A 246 6.11 -11.67 -23.86
CA GLY A 246 5.81 -10.25 -24.00
C GLY A 246 4.35 -9.87 -23.73
N ASN A 247 3.49 -10.81 -23.34
CA ASN A 247 2.13 -10.50 -22.87
C ASN A 247 2.17 -9.60 -21.62
N ILE A 248 3.16 -9.81 -20.75
CA ILE A 248 3.55 -8.91 -19.68
C ILE A 248 4.90 -8.30 -20.05
N PHE A 249 4.92 -7.00 -20.32
CA PHE A 249 6.15 -6.28 -20.67
C PHE A 249 7.13 -6.27 -19.49
N GLY A 250 6.62 -6.05 -18.28
CA GLY A 250 7.35 -6.11 -17.03
C GLY A 250 6.41 -5.90 -15.87
N VAL A 251 6.95 -5.79 -14.66
CA VAL A 251 6.17 -5.57 -13.44
C VAL A 251 6.61 -4.29 -12.76
N VAL A 252 5.65 -3.47 -12.35
CA VAL A 252 5.92 -2.24 -11.58
C VAL A 252 5.16 -2.28 -10.27
N ALA A 253 5.89 -2.18 -9.16
CA ALA A 253 5.32 -2.00 -7.84
C ALA A 253 5.21 -0.49 -7.55
N ILE A 254 3.98 0.00 -7.37
CA ILE A 254 3.71 1.40 -7.01
C ILE A 254 3.28 1.45 -5.55
N VAL A 255 4.09 2.11 -4.72
CA VAL A 255 4.04 1.98 -3.27
C VAL A 255 4.13 3.35 -2.58
N GLY A 256 3.81 3.37 -1.30
CA GLY A 256 3.95 4.57 -0.47
C GLY A 256 2.62 5.30 -0.26
N CYS A 257 2.70 6.61 -0.28
CA CYS A 257 1.71 7.53 0.28
C CYS A 257 1.49 8.71 -0.67
N PRO A 258 0.32 9.38 -0.68
CA PRO A 258 0.14 10.64 -1.40
C PRO A 258 0.94 11.79 -0.77
N ASN A 259 1.47 12.67 -1.62
CA ASN A 259 2.11 13.91 -1.20
C ASN A 259 1.24 15.10 -1.63
N PRO A 260 0.89 16.03 -0.72
CA PRO A 260 0.09 17.20 -1.07
C PRO A 260 0.62 18.01 -2.25
N LYS A 261 1.94 18.01 -2.49
CA LYS A 261 2.59 18.73 -3.61
C LYS A 261 2.28 18.13 -4.97
N THR A 262 2.18 16.81 -5.06
CA THR A 262 2.01 16.06 -6.33
C THR A 262 0.60 15.52 -6.52
N ARG A 263 -0.19 15.36 -5.45
CA ARG A 263 -1.54 14.79 -5.48
C ARG A 263 -2.47 15.50 -6.47
N ARG A 264 -2.35 16.84 -6.59
CA ARG A 264 -3.10 17.65 -7.56
C ARG A 264 -2.88 17.26 -9.03
N LEU A 265 -1.82 16.49 -9.33
CA LEU A 265 -1.49 16.02 -10.67
C LEU A 265 -2.12 14.67 -11.00
N ALA A 266 -2.77 14.01 -10.03
CA ALA A 266 -3.22 12.61 -10.13
C ALA A 266 -2.09 11.68 -10.61
N PHE A 267 -0.89 11.85 -10.02
CA PHE A 267 0.34 11.22 -10.51
C PHE A 267 0.19 9.70 -10.55
N THR A 268 -0.22 9.11 -9.43
CA THR A 268 -0.42 7.67 -9.29
C THR A 268 -1.34 7.12 -10.38
N GLU A 269 -2.50 7.75 -10.61
CA GLU A 269 -3.49 7.28 -11.57
C GLU A 269 -3.02 7.41 -13.02
N ARG A 270 -2.36 8.52 -13.36
CA ARG A 270 -1.79 8.73 -14.70
C ARG A 270 -0.68 7.73 -15.00
N MET A 271 0.16 7.44 -14.00
CA MET A 271 1.22 6.46 -14.12
C MET A 271 0.67 5.04 -14.29
N ILE A 272 -0.34 4.63 -13.49
CA ILE A 272 -1.01 3.33 -13.67
C ILE A 272 -1.55 3.20 -15.09
N LYS A 273 -2.31 4.20 -15.59
CA LYS A 273 -2.86 4.18 -16.95
C LYS A 273 -1.79 4.03 -18.03
N GLY A 274 -0.70 4.80 -17.94
CA GLY A 274 0.39 4.73 -18.91
C GLY A 274 1.12 3.37 -18.91
N LEU A 275 1.27 2.75 -17.74
CA LEU A 275 1.87 1.41 -17.60
C LEU A 275 0.95 0.32 -18.16
N LEU A 276 -0.35 0.37 -17.86
CA LEU A 276 -1.33 -0.60 -18.34
C LEU A 276 -1.43 -0.64 -19.88
N LYS A 277 -1.41 0.53 -20.54
CA LYS A 277 -1.39 0.65 -22.00
C LYS A 277 -0.19 -0.09 -22.63
N ASN A 278 0.91 -0.20 -21.88
CA ASN A 278 2.16 -0.82 -22.30
C ASN A 278 2.36 -2.25 -21.77
N ASN A 279 1.27 -2.97 -21.46
CA ASN A 279 1.30 -4.35 -20.96
C ASN A 279 2.11 -4.54 -19.67
N VAL A 280 2.25 -3.51 -18.83
CA VAL A 280 2.95 -3.65 -17.55
C VAL A 280 1.98 -4.10 -16.46
N LEU A 281 2.31 -5.20 -15.79
CA LEU A 281 1.56 -5.65 -14.62
C LEU A 281 1.86 -4.72 -13.44
N VAL A 282 0.82 -4.14 -12.85
CA VAL A 282 0.93 -3.20 -11.74
C VAL A 282 0.61 -3.88 -10.41
N ILE A 283 1.50 -3.72 -9.43
CA ILE A 283 1.31 -4.11 -8.04
C ILE A 283 1.18 -2.84 -7.19
N VAL A 284 0.27 -2.83 -6.22
CA VAL A 284 0.09 -1.70 -5.29
C VAL A 284 0.05 -2.15 -3.83
N THR A 285 0.61 -1.32 -2.96
CA THR A 285 0.57 -1.49 -1.49
C THR A 285 0.33 -0.15 -0.80
N GLY A 286 0.04 -0.20 0.50
CA GLY A 286 -0.07 1.00 1.33
C GLY A 286 -1.16 1.94 0.84
N CYS A 287 -0.91 3.25 0.92
CA CYS A 287 -1.90 4.26 0.58
C CYS A 287 -2.07 4.46 -0.94
N ILE A 288 -1.10 4.04 -1.76
CA ILE A 288 -1.30 3.93 -3.20
C ILE A 288 -2.40 2.90 -3.52
N ALA A 289 -2.51 1.81 -2.76
CA ALA A 289 -3.60 0.85 -2.95
C ALA A 289 -4.99 1.48 -2.68
N HIS A 290 -5.10 2.40 -1.72
CA HIS A 290 -6.33 3.18 -1.50
C HIS A 290 -6.68 4.03 -2.72
N ILE A 291 -5.70 4.79 -3.24
CA ILE A 291 -5.88 5.61 -4.45
C ILE A 291 -6.30 4.74 -5.64
N ALA A 292 -5.64 3.59 -5.80
CA ALA A 292 -5.94 2.66 -6.88
C ALA A 292 -7.35 2.04 -6.75
N GLY A 293 -7.75 1.71 -5.53
CA GLY A 293 -9.10 1.24 -5.22
C GLY A 293 -10.17 2.27 -5.56
N GLN A 294 -9.99 3.52 -5.10
CA GLN A 294 -10.91 4.63 -5.37
C GLN A 294 -11.02 4.97 -6.86
N ALA A 295 -9.95 4.77 -7.63
CA ALA A 295 -9.93 5.00 -9.08
C ALA A 295 -10.48 3.81 -9.90
N GLY A 296 -10.88 2.72 -9.25
CA GLY A 296 -11.43 1.52 -9.91
C GLY A 296 -10.39 0.56 -10.48
N PHE A 297 -9.10 0.77 -10.27
CA PHE A 297 -8.05 -0.13 -10.77
C PHE A 297 -8.05 -1.50 -10.06
N LEU A 298 -8.64 -1.56 -8.87
CA LEU A 298 -8.84 -2.80 -8.11
C LEU A 298 -10.18 -3.48 -8.39
N ASN A 299 -10.99 -2.94 -9.32
CA ASN A 299 -12.28 -3.51 -9.69
C ASN A 299 -12.13 -4.50 -10.86
N PRO A 300 -12.36 -5.81 -10.66
CA PRO A 300 -12.25 -6.81 -11.72
C PRO A 300 -13.24 -6.59 -12.87
N ASN A 301 -14.37 -5.93 -12.62
CA ASN A 301 -15.41 -5.67 -13.62
C ASN A 301 -15.12 -4.43 -14.48
N LYS A 302 -14.08 -3.66 -14.16
CA LYS A 302 -13.71 -2.42 -14.87
C LYS A 302 -12.51 -2.58 -15.79
N VAL A 303 -11.95 -3.77 -15.94
CA VAL A 303 -10.78 -4.02 -16.81
C VAL A 303 -11.01 -3.53 -18.25
N ASP A 304 -12.22 -3.72 -18.80
CA ASP A 304 -12.59 -3.26 -20.14
C ASP A 304 -12.85 -1.73 -20.22
N SER A 305 -12.93 -1.02 -19.10
CA SER A 305 -13.09 0.45 -19.05
C SER A 305 -11.77 1.21 -19.11
N PHE A 306 -10.63 0.51 -19.00
CA PHE A 306 -9.29 1.08 -19.10
C PHE A 306 -8.64 0.73 -20.44
N GLU A 307 -7.74 1.60 -20.90
CA GLU A 307 -6.83 1.29 -22.01
C GLU A 307 -5.72 0.36 -21.50
N VAL A 308 -5.95 -0.94 -21.58
CA VAL A 308 -5.00 -1.99 -21.20
C VAL A 308 -4.45 -2.64 -22.45
N GLY A 309 -3.13 -2.79 -22.53
CA GLY A 309 -2.49 -3.51 -23.62
C GLY A 309 -3.04 -4.93 -23.77
N ASN A 310 -3.17 -5.40 -25.02
CA ASN A 310 -3.85 -6.65 -25.34
C ASN A 310 -3.26 -7.88 -24.64
N GLY A 311 -1.93 -7.94 -24.51
CA GLY A 311 -1.23 -9.05 -23.85
C GLY A 311 -1.60 -9.13 -22.38
N LEU A 312 -1.47 -8.02 -21.65
CA LEU A 312 -1.80 -7.98 -20.22
C LEU A 312 -3.29 -8.24 -20.01
N LYS A 313 -4.14 -7.66 -20.85
CA LYS A 313 -5.60 -7.84 -20.78
C LYS A 313 -6.00 -9.31 -20.90
N GLN A 314 -5.38 -10.06 -21.81
CA GLN A 314 -5.62 -11.50 -21.96
C GLN A 314 -5.16 -12.28 -20.73
N VAL A 315 -3.99 -11.95 -20.16
CA VAL A 315 -3.48 -12.60 -18.95
C VAL A 315 -4.41 -12.35 -17.76
N LEU A 316 -4.86 -11.12 -17.54
CA LEU A 316 -5.77 -10.79 -16.44
C LEU A 316 -7.10 -11.54 -16.55
N LYS A 317 -7.68 -11.65 -17.76
CA LYS A 317 -8.90 -12.43 -18.00
C LYS A 317 -8.68 -13.93 -17.78
N ALA A 318 -7.59 -14.48 -18.29
CA ALA A 318 -7.26 -15.90 -18.13
C ALA A 318 -7.06 -16.28 -16.67
N LEU A 319 -6.25 -15.51 -15.92
CA LEU A 319 -6.01 -15.75 -14.49
C LEU A 319 -7.29 -15.52 -13.66
N GLY A 320 -8.09 -14.51 -14.02
CA GLY A 320 -9.37 -14.24 -13.37
C GLY A 320 -10.33 -15.42 -13.49
N ASN A 321 -10.49 -15.95 -14.70
CA ASN A 321 -11.36 -17.11 -14.94
C ASN A 321 -10.95 -18.32 -14.09
N VAL A 322 -9.65 -18.57 -13.95
CA VAL A 322 -9.10 -19.63 -13.09
C VAL A 322 -9.36 -19.37 -11.60
N ALA A 323 -9.41 -18.10 -11.19
CA ALA A 323 -9.76 -17.66 -9.85
C ALA A 323 -11.27 -17.61 -9.58
N GLY A 324 -12.12 -17.93 -10.57
CA GLY A 324 -13.58 -17.83 -10.44
C GLY A 324 -14.12 -16.39 -10.58
N LEU A 325 -13.36 -15.51 -11.22
CA LEU A 325 -13.70 -14.12 -11.50
C LEU A 325 -13.79 -13.90 -13.02
N ASN A 326 -14.45 -12.82 -13.46
CA ASN A 326 -14.44 -12.44 -14.90
C ASN A 326 -13.04 -12.03 -15.39
N SER A 327 -12.24 -11.47 -14.47
CA SER A 327 -10.86 -11.03 -14.68
C SER A 327 -10.22 -10.79 -13.32
N LEU A 328 -8.89 -10.83 -13.24
CA LEU A 328 -8.17 -10.14 -12.18
C LEU A 328 -8.29 -8.61 -12.36
N PRO A 329 -8.20 -7.81 -11.28
CA PRO A 329 -8.11 -6.36 -11.38
C PRO A 329 -6.87 -5.91 -12.14
N VAL A 330 -6.90 -4.71 -12.73
CA VAL A 330 -5.78 -4.18 -13.52
C VAL A 330 -4.57 -3.80 -12.66
N ALA A 331 -4.77 -3.54 -11.37
CA ALA A 331 -3.71 -3.47 -10.38
C ALA A 331 -3.93 -4.51 -9.28
N ILE A 332 -2.85 -5.15 -8.82
CA ILE A 332 -2.89 -6.21 -7.81
C ILE A 332 -2.53 -5.64 -6.44
N HIS A 333 -3.48 -5.66 -5.51
CA HIS A 333 -3.26 -5.15 -4.15
C HIS A 333 -2.63 -6.21 -3.25
N MET A 334 -1.37 -5.99 -2.88
CA MET A 334 -0.59 -6.90 -2.03
C MET A 334 -0.52 -6.48 -0.55
N GLY A 335 -1.38 -5.57 -0.08
CA GLY A 335 -1.53 -5.24 1.34
C GLY A 335 -0.88 -3.93 1.82
N SER A 336 -0.52 -3.89 3.08
CA SER A 336 -0.05 -2.69 3.78
C SER A 336 1.38 -2.28 3.38
N CYS A 337 1.92 -1.21 3.96
CA CYS A 337 3.30 -0.81 3.68
C CYS A 337 4.33 -1.88 4.11
N VAL A 338 4.06 -2.66 5.17
CA VAL A 338 4.98 -3.73 5.56
C VAL A 338 4.92 -4.91 4.59
N ASP A 339 3.78 -5.11 3.94
CA ASP A 339 3.60 -6.13 2.91
C ASP A 339 4.34 -5.85 1.60
N ASN A 340 5.10 -4.75 1.49
CA ASN A 340 6.16 -4.66 0.48
C ASN A 340 7.18 -5.80 0.62
N SER A 341 7.29 -6.41 1.81
CA SER A 341 8.00 -7.66 2.05
C SER A 341 7.53 -8.79 1.13
N ARG A 342 6.23 -8.91 0.85
CA ARG A 342 5.63 -9.91 -0.04
C ARG A 342 6.14 -9.77 -1.48
N ILE A 343 6.34 -8.53 -1.92
CA ILE A 343 6.99 -8.24 -3.21
C ILE A 343 8.42 -8.77 -3.19
N GLY A 344 9.16 -8.53 -2.10
CA GLY A 344 10.50 -9.10 -1.89
C GLY A 344 10.52 -10.64 -1.93
N VAL A 345 9.56 -11.29 -1.28
CA VAL A 345 9.40 -12.77 -1.31
C VAL A 345 9.12 -13.26 -2.73
N LEU A 346 8.24 -12.60 -3.48
CA LEU A 346 7.96 -12.93 -4.88
C LEU A 346 9.19 -12.74 -5.78
N LEU A 347 9.94 -11.65 -5.60
CA LEU A 347 11.19 -11.39 -6.31
C LEU A 347 12.23 -12.48 -6.05
N LYS A 348 12.38 -12.91 -4.78
CA LYS A 348 13.25 -14.02 -4.40
C LYS A 348 12.82 -15.32 -5.10
N ALA A 349 11.54 -15.66 -5.04
CA ALA A 349 11.02 -16.89 -5.65
C ALA A 349 11.24 -16.92 -7.17
N LEU A 350 11.02 -15.79 -7.86
CA LEU A 350 11.30 -15.66 -9.30
C LEU A 350 12.80 -15.75 -9.61
N SER A 351 13.64 -15.06 -8.83
CA SER A 351 15.10 -15.07 -8.97
C SER A 351 15.66 -16.49 -8.82
N GLU A 352 15.26 -17.22 -7.77
CA GLU A 352 15.69 -18.60 -7.53
C GLU A 352 15.18 -19.55 -8.62
N ARG A 353 13.92 -19.42 -9.03
CA ARG A 353 13.33 -20.25 -10.09
C ARG A 353 14.02 -20.04 -11.44
N LEU A 354 14.46 -18.83 -11.76
CA LEU A 354 15.10 -18.48 -13.03
C LEU A 354 16.62 -18.61 -13.02
N GLY A 355 17.25 -18.72 -11.84
CA GLY A 355 18.70 -18.64 -11.71
C GLY A 355 19.28 -17.27 -12.08
N LEU A 356 18.48 -16.20 -11.93
CA LEU A 356 18.84 -14.82 -12.28
C LEU A 356 18.99 -13.97 -11.02
N LYS A 357 19.76 -12.88 -11.08
CA LYS A 357 19.76 -11.89 -9.98
C LYS A 357 18.46 -11.10 -10.02
N VAL A 358 18.01 -10.58 -8.88
CA VAL A 358 16.85 -9.67 -8.82
C VAL A 358 17.05 -8.44 -9.73
N SER A 359 18.29 -7.94 -9.85
CA SER A 359 18.64 -6.83 -10.73
C SER A 359 18.43 -7.11 -12.23
N ASP A 360 18.47 -8.38 -12.64
CA ASP A 360 18.25 -8.79 -14.03
C ASP A 360 16.75 -8.84 -14.38
N LEU A 361 15.88 -9.02 -13.37
CA LEU A 361 14.43 -9.16 -13.59
C LEU A 361 13.83 -7.85 -14.15
N PRO A 362 12.91 -7.91 -15.14
CA PRO A 362 12.25 -6.76 -15.77
C PRO A 362 11.22 -6.09 -14.84
N VAL A 363 11.69 -5.63 -13.68
CA VAL A 363 10.92 -5.07 -12.57
C VAL A 363 11.45 -3.71 -12.15
N VAL A 364 10.53 -2.84 -11.71
CA VAL A 364 10.80 -1.50 -11.19
C VAL A 364 9.89 -1.23 -9.98
N ALA A 365 10.40 -0.53 -8.98
CA ALA A 365 9.61 0.02 -7.88
C ALA A 365 9.38 1.52 -8.08
N SER A 366 8.27 2.05 -7.58
CA SER A 366 7.88 3.44 -7.79
C SER A 366 7.18 4.02 -6.56
N ALA A 367 7.68 5.14 -6.06
CA ALA A 367 7.03 5.98 -5.05
C ALA A 367 6.74 7.37 -5.68
N PRO A 368 5.68 7.49 -6.49
CA PRO A 368 5.39 8.68 -7.33
C PRO A 368 4.93 9.90 -6.53
N GLU A 369 4.52 9.69 -5.27
CA GLU A 369 4.00 10.72 -4.39
C GLU A 369 4.70 10.68 -3.01
N LEU A 370 6.01 10.44 -2.99
CA LEU A 370 6.86 10.28 -1.80
C LEU A 370 6.64 11.36 -0.72
N ILE A 371 6.38 10.93 0.52
CA ILE A 371 6.18 11.85 1.67
C ILE A 371 6.86 11.37 2.96
N SER A 372 6.74 10.09 3.31
CA SER A 372 7.20 9.57 4.61
C SER A 372 8.62 9.03 4.55
N GLU A 373 9.34 9.10 5.68
CA GLU A 373 10.67 8.50 5.84
C GLU A 373 10.63 6.97 5.65
N LYS A 374 9.51 6.33 5.96
CA LYS A 374 9.30 4.90 5.68
C LYS A 374 9.43 4.58 4.19
N ALA A 375 8.87 5.42 3.32
CA ALA A 375 8.98 5.23 1.89
C ALA A 375 10.43 5.44 1.39
N ILE A 376 11.24 6.29 2.05
CA ILE A 376 12.68 6.37 1.79
C ILE A 376 13.36 5.05 2.17
N SER A 377 13.09 4.53 3.35
CA SER A 377 13.66 3.25 3.81
C SER A 377 13.31 2.08 2.88
N ILE A 378 12.04 1.95 2.48
CA ILE A 378 11.57 0.95 1.53
C ILE A 378 12.25 1.11 0.15
N GLY A 379 12.40 2.35 -0.32
CA GLY A 379 13.14 2.62 -1.55
C GLY A 379 14.60 2.20 -1.45
N THR A 380 15.26 2.52 -0.35
CA THR A 380 16.66 2.14 -0.07
C THR A 380 16.82 0.62 -0.01
N TRP A 381 15.86 -0.08 0.58
CA TRP A 381 15.81 -1.55 0.55
C TRP A 381 15.72 -2.10 -0.88
N ALA A 382 14.78 -1.59 -1.69
CA ALA A 382 14.63 -2.02 -3.07
C ALA A 382 15.89 -1.73 -3.92
N LEU A 383 16.54 -0.58 -3.69
CA LEU A 383 17.85 -0.25 -4.29
C LEU A 383 18.93 -1.26 -3.88
N ALA A 384 18.96 -1.67 -2.62
CA ALA A 384 19.90 -2.67 -2.12
C ALA A 384 19.66 -4.06 -2.73
N LEU A 385 18.40 -4.41 -3.04
CA LEU A 385 18.03 -5.63 -3.77
C LEU A 385 18.36 -5.58 -5.28
N GLY A 386 18.85 -4.45 -5.78
CA GLY A 386 19.16 -4.28 -7.19
C GLY A 386 17.98 -3.82 -8.06
N VAL A 387 16.89 -3.37 -7.44
CA VAL A 387 15.70 -2.87 -8.15
C VAL A 387 15.89 -1.39 -8.48
N THR A 388 15.49 -0.99 -9.68
CA THR A 388 15.37 0.44 -10.01
C THR A 388 14.20 1.04 -9.24
N VAL A 389 14.42 2.20 -8.59
CA VAL A 389 13.40 2.87 -7.78
C VAL A 389 13.12 4.25 -8.35
N HIS A 390 11.93 4.40 -8.92
CA HIS A 390 11.37 5.69 -9.32
C HIS A 390 10.85 6.45 -8.08
N VAL A 391 11.16 7.75 -7.97
CA VAL A 391 10.66 8.60 -6.88
C VAL A 391 10.30 10.01 -7.34
N CYS A 392 9.18 10.53 -6.82
CA CYS A 392 8.82 11.94 -6.87
C CYS A 392 8.02 12.33 -5.61
N PRO A 393 8.20 13.52 -5.03
CA PRO A 393 9.29 14.47 -5.27
C PRO A 393 10.67 13.87 -4.99
N PRO A 394 11.76 14.50 -5.47
CA PRO A 394 13.10 14.02 -5.16
C PRO A 394 13.37 14.02 -3.65
N PRO A 395 14.06 12.99 -3.13
CA PRO A 395 14.60 13.04 -1.78
C PRO A 395 15.60 14.19 -1.64
N ARG A 396 15.83 14.66 -0.40
CA ARG A 396 16.74 15.79 -0.09
C ARG A 396 18.23 15.40 -0.17
N VAL A 397 18.60 14.71 -1.24
CA VAL A 397 19.96 14.17 -1.48
C VAL A 397 20.58 14.74 -2.76
N LEU A 398 19.77 15.37 -3.64
CA LEU A 398 20.24 15.88 -4.93
C LEU A 398 21.15 17.10 -4.83
N GLY A 399 21.22 17.76 -3.66
CA GLY A 399 22.13 18.89 -3.41
C GLY A 399 23.60 18.47 -3.32
N GLY A 400 23.88 17.18 -3.05
CA GLY A 400 25.24 16.63 -3.03
C GLY A 400 25.60 16.00 -4.38
N PRO A 401 26.51 16.57 -5.19
CA PRO A 401 26.80 16.04 -6.53
C PRO A 401 27.27 14.58 -6.51
N LYS A 402 28.14 14.22 -5.56
CA LYS A 402 28.62 12.84 -5.41
C LYS A 402 27.53 11.88 -4.96
N VAL A 403 26.70 12.27 -3.99
CA VAL A 403 25.57 11.45 -3.54
C VAL A 403 24.59 11.19 -4.68
N ARG A 404 24.25 12.24 -5.45
CA ARG A 404 23.41 12.13 -6.64
C ARG A 404 24.02 11.17 -7.68
N GLU A 405 25.30 11.33 -7.98
CA GLU A 405 26.00 10.47 -8.95
C GLU A 405 26.00 9.00 -8.51
N VAL A 406 26.25 8.74 -7.23
CA VAL A 406 26.22 7.39 -6.67
C VAL A 406 24.82 6.80 -6.83
N LEU A 407 23.79 7.46 -6.29
CA LEU A 407 22.44 6.91 -6.28
C LEU A 407 21.83 6.73 -7.68
N THR A 408 22.16 7.62 -8.63
CA THR A 408 21.52 7.63 -9.96
C THR A 408 22.33 6.93 -11.05
N LYS A 409 23.62 6.62 -10.82
CA LYS A 409 24.51 6.02 -11.83
C LYS A 409 25.39 4.92 -11.26
N GLU A 410 26.24 5.23 -10.27
CA GLU A 410 27.28 4.28 -9.83
C GLU A 410 26.70 3.08 -9.05
N LEU A 411 25.57 3.25 -8.36
CA LEU A 411 24.93 2.19 -7.58
C LEU A 411 24.58 0.96 -8.43
N LYS A 412 24.35 1.15 -9.72
CA LYS A 412 24.05 0.07 -10.67
C LYS A 412 25.19 -0.95 -10.77
N SER A 413 26.45 -0.53 -10.60
CA SER A 413 27.59 -1.46 -10.61
C SER A 413 27.80 -2.17 -9.27
N ILE A 414 27.20 -1.65 -8.18
CA ILE A 414 27.33 -2.18 -6.82
C ILE A 414 26.22 -3.20 -6.53
N THR A 415 24.95 -2.79 -6.69
CA THR A 415 23.77 -3.62 -6.38
C THR A 415 22.96 -4.00 -7.62
N GLY A 416 23.13 -3.28 -8.73
CA GLY A 416 22.23 -3.34 -9.89
C GLY A 416 21.06 -2.35 -9.81
N GLY A 417 20.84 -1.73 -8.64
CA GLY A 417 19.78 -0.77 -8.40
C GLY A 417 20.18 0.63 -8.84
N GLU A 418 19.19 1.46 -9.12
CA GLU A 418 19.39 2.88 -9.44
C GLU A 418 18.18 3.70 -8.98
N ALA A 419 18.43 4.89 -8.43
CA ALA A 419 17.40 5.86 -8.16
C ALA A 419 17.07 6.62 -9.46
N TYR A 420 15.80 6.63 -9.82
CA TYR A 420 15.27 7.37 -10.96
C TYR A 420 14.34 8.47 -10.46
N VAL A 421 14.71 9.72 -10.68
CA VAL A 421 13.90 10.88 -10.27
C VAL A 421 13.24 11.47 -11.51
N GLU A 422 11.92 11.46 -11.53
CA GLU A 422 11.11 12.14 -12.55
C GLU A 422 9.78 12.56 -11.93
N CYS A 423 9.35 13.79 -12.18
CA CYS A 423 8.16 14.36 -11.56
C CYS A 423 7.05 14.72 -12.56
N ASP A 424 7.25 14.43 -13.84
CA ASP A 424 6.18 14.35 -14.82
C ASP A 424 5.70 12.89 -14.97
N PRO A 425 4.39 12.59 -14.78
CA PRO A 425 3.90 11.22 -14.80
C PRO A 425 4.17 10.47 -16.11
N GLU A 426 4.04 11.15 -17.25
CA GLU A 426 4.22 10.57 -18.58
C GLU A 426 5.70 10.31 -18.87
N LEU A 427 6.58 11.25 -18.54
CA LEU A 427 8.03 11.03 -18.62
C LEU A 427 8.48 9.94 -17.66
N ALA A 428 7.88 9.84 -16.46
CA ALA A 428 8.16 8.78 -15.50
C ALA A 428 7.80 7.40 -16.07
N VAL A 429 6.61 7.27 -16.68
CA VAL A 429 6.20 6.04 -17.38
C VAL A 429 7.22 5.70 -18.48
N LYS A 430 7.57 6.66 -19.34
CA LYS A 430 8.55 6.45 -20.41
C LYS A 430 9.89 5.96 -19.86
N GLY A 431 10.42 6.63 -18.84
CA GLY A 431 11.69 6.26 -18.22
C GLY A 431 11.67 4.90 -17.53
N ILE A 432 10.53 4.50 -16.95
CA ILE A 432 10.32 3.16 -16.38
C ILE A 432 10.29 2.10 -17.50
N LEU A 433 9.56 2.35 -18.59
CA LEU A 433 9.48 1.44 -19.73
C LEU A 433 10.85 1.22 -20.39
N ASP A 434 11.65 2.28 -20.53
CA ASP A 434 13.01 2.16 -21.09
C ASP A 434 13.93 1.29 -20.23
N ARG A 435 13.79 1.32 -18.91
CA ARG A 435 14.56 0.46 -17.99
C ARG A 435 14.12 -0.99 -18.07
N ILE A 436 12.80 -1.23 -18.10
CA ILE A 436 12.26 -2.58 -18.32
C ILE A 436 12.74 -3.12 -19.67
N ARG A 437 12.68 -2.30 -20.73
CA ARG A 437 13.20 -2.63 -22.07
C ARG A 437 14.67 -3.04 -22.03
N GLN A 438 15.54 -2.26 -21.37
CA GLN A 438 16.96 -2.60 -21.25
C GLN A 438 17.18 -3.96 -20.58
N LYS A 439 16.43 -4.27 -19.51
CA LYS A 439 16.50 -5.57 -18.83
C LYS A 439 16.01 -6.72 -19.73
N ARG A 440 14.92 -6.52 -20.47
CA ARG A 440 14.45 -7.50 -21.46
C ARG A 440 15.49 -7.80 -22.55
N ILE A 441 16.14 -6.76 -23.09
CA ILE A 441 17.22 -6.91 -24.08
C ILE A 441 18.39 -7.70 -23.49
N ALA A 442 18.82 -7.37 -22.28
CA ALA A 442 19.90 -8.09 -21.59
C ALA A 442 19.58 -9.58 -21.36
N LEU A 443 18.31 -9.92 -21.21
CA LEU A 443 17.81 -11.30 -21.08
C LEU A 443 17.49 -11.97 -22.43
N ASN A 444 17.78 -11.33 -23.57
CA ASN A 444 17.41 -11.79 -24.91
C ASN A 444 15.90 -12.05 -25.09
N LEU A 445 15.06 -11.29 -24.39
CA LEU A 445 13.60 -11.38 -24.52
C LEU A 445 13.09 -10.47 -25.64
N PRO A 446 11.96 -10.82 -26.28
CA PRO A 446 11.27 -9.91 -27.21
C PRO A 446 11.01 -8.55 -26.56
N VAL A 447 11.17 -7.49 -27.35
CA VAL A 447 10.80 -6.13 -26.95
C VAL A 447 9.60 -5.73 -27.80
N PRO A 448 8.37 -5.94 -27.32
CA PRO A 448 7.18 -5.40 -27.98
C PRO A 448 7.36 -3.90 -28.21
N GLU A 449 6.86 -3.38 -29.33
CA GLU A 449 6.81 -1.95 -29.55
C GLU A 449 6.00 -1.32 -28.40
N ALA A 450 6.66 -0.45 -27.63
CA ALA A 450 5.96 0.34 -26.64
C ALA A 450 4.98 1.22 -27.40
N VAL A 451 3.73 1.29 -26.94
CA VAL A 451 2.78 2.27 -27.46
C VAL A 451 3.24 3.60 -26.89
N VAL A 452 4.11 4.28 -27.65
CA VAL A 452 4.65 5.60 -27.32
C VAL A 452 3.46 6.53 -27.03
N ILE A 453 3.67 7.35 -25.98
CA ILE A 453 2.70 8.23 -25.33
C ILE A 453 1.95 9.10 -26.33
#